data_AF-A0A2E9CV06-F1
#
_entry.id   AF-A0A2E9CV06-F1
#
_cell.length_a   1.000
_cell.length_b   1.000
_cell.length_c   1.000
_cell.angle_alpha   90.00
_cell.angle_beta   90.00
_cell.angle_gamma   90.00
#
_symmetry.space_group_name_H-M   'P 1'
#
loop_
_entity.id
_entity.type
_entity.pdbx_description
1 polymer ?
#
loop_
_entity_poly.entity_id
_entity_poly.type
_entity_poly.pdbx_seq_one_letter_code
_entity_poly.pdbx_strand_id
1 'polypeptide(L)'
;MAAGVTRVSDVVVPTKFSPYVQQLTQQKSKLIRSGALAADPVLSANLAGGGLTFNEPSFKDLDDDAENVSTDDPAQLSTPNKIGTATEIQVRLSRNNSWASMDLTADLVGEDPMDAISNRVADYWVRRQQLAFVATINGVFADNAAAPSGTDTHTQNDMTHDISGGAFSDGVTNFSAEGFIDATTTMGDSMEELTLVMMHSVVYSRALKNNLIDFIPDAINPAAASIATFLGRTVVVDDGMPNAGGVFD
;
A
#
# COMPACT_ATOMS: atom_id res chain seq x y z
N MET A 1 60.12 48.29 7.23
CA MET A 1 59.79 46.86 7.00
C MET A 1 59.16 46.33 8.27
N ALA A 2 57.98 45.72 8.19
CA ALA A 2 57.38 45.06 9.35
C ALA A 2 58.27 43.86 9.74
N ALA A 3 58.78 43.85 10.97
CA ALA A 3 59.64 42.78 11.48
C ALA A 3 58.77 41.74 12.20
N GLY A 4 58.87 40.47 11.79
CA GLY A 4 58.12 39.35 12.36
C GLY A 4 57.68 38.34 11.30
N VAL A 5 57.38 37.11 11.73
CA VAL A 5 56.88 36.02 10.85
C VAL A 5 55.39 36.24 10.59
N THR A 6 54.95 36.14 9.33
CA THR A 6 53.52 36.26 8.95
C THR A 6 52.67 35.23 9.68
N ARG A 7 51.61 35.68 10.35
CA ARG A 7 50.68 34.84 11.11
C ARG A 7 49.37 34.66 10.36
N VAL A 8 48.60 33.64 10.72
CA VAL A 8 47.27 33.36 10.15
C VAL A 8 46.29 34.54 10.32
N SER A 9 46.53 35.44 11.30
CA SER A 9 45.80 36.70 11.47
C SER A 9 46.09 37.76 10.40
N ASP A 10 47.23 37.65 9.71
CA ASP A 10 47.72 38.63 8.74
C ASP A 10 47.36 38.24 7.29
N VAL A 11 46.69 37.10 7.10
CA VAL A 11 46.29 36.57 5.80
C VAL A 11 44.79 36.29 5.77
N VAL A 12 44.14 36.73 4.69
CA VAL A 12 42.73 36.41 4.44
C VAL A 12 42.66 34.96 3.99
N VAL A 13 42.05 34.10 4.82
CA VAL A 13 41.79 32.71 4.46
C VAL A 13 40.56 32.66 3.55
N PRO A 14 40.70 32.23 2.27
CA PRO A 14 39.55 32.13 1.37
C PRO A 14 38.65 30.96 1.78
N THR A 15 37.34 31.19 1.78
CA THR A 15 36.35 30.12 1.95
C THR A 15 36.18 29.38 0.63
N LYS A 16 36.49 28.07 0.60
CA LYS A 16 36.11 27.20 -0.50
C LYS A 16 34.71 26.66 -0.24
N PHE A 17 33.79 26.89 -1.17
CA PHE A 17 32.49 26.23 -1.18
C PHE A 17 32.58 24.94 -2.00
N SER A 18 31.98 23.87 -1.48
CA SER A 18 31.79 22.63 -2.22
C SER A 18 30.64 22.79 -3.22
N PRO A 19 30.66 22.05 -4.35
CA PRO A 19 29.51 22.01 -5.25
C PRO A 19 28.26 21.50 -4.54
N TYR A 20 27.09 21.85 -5.07
CA TYR A 20 25.82 21.37 -4.55
C TYR A 20 25.76 19.84 -4.63
N VAL A 21 25.15 19.24 -3.61
CA VAL A 21 24.94 17.80 -3.52
C VAL A 21 23.46 17.57 -3.34
N GLN A 22 22.89 16.72 -4.19
CA GLN A 22 21.46 16.45 -4.15
C GLN A 22 21.11 15.57 -2.96
N GLN A 23 20.26 16.08 -2.07
CA GLN A 23 19.71 15.28 -0.98
C GLN A 23 18.52 14.45 -1.48
N LEU A 24 18.56 13.16 -1.16
CA LEU A 24 17.54 12.18 -1.53
C LEU A 24 16.61 11.92 -0.36
N THR A 25 15.31 12.05 -0.59
CA THR A 25 14.33 11.49 0.34
C THR A 25 14.44 9.97 0.32
N GLN A 26 14.66 9.34 1.49
CA GLN A 26 14.90 7.90 1.60
C GLN A 26 13.63 7.05 1.64
N GLN A 27 12.45 7.65 1.50
CA GLN A 27 11.18 6.91 1.42
C GLN A 27 11.12 6.12 0.11
N LYS A 28 11.22 4.79 0.23
CA LYS A 28 11.10 3.87 -0.90
C LYS A 28 9.66 3.40 -0.99
N SER A 29 9.05 3.62 -2.14
CA SER A 29 7.74 3.06 -2.47
C SER A 29 7.86 1.62 -2.93
N LYS A 30 7.71 0.67 -2.01
CA LYS A 30 7.87 -0.77 -2.30
C LYS A 30 6.58 -1.44 -2.73
N LEU A 31 5.43 -0.87 -2.37
CA LEU A 31 4.12 -1.46 -2.62
C LEU A 31 3.76 -1.57 -4.11
N ILE A 32 4.01 -0.50 -4.87
CA ILE A 32 3.77 -0.51 -6.33
C ILE A 32 4.74 -1.46 -7.03
N ARG A 33 5.93 -1.69 -6.45
CA ARG A 33 6.98 -2.52 -7.03
C ARG A 33 6.89 -4.00 -6.65
N SER A 34 6.08 -4.35 -5.65
CA SER A 34 5.97 -5.73 -5.16
C SER A 34 5.09 -6.64 -6.02
N GLY A 35 4.51 -6.11 -7.11
CA GLY A 35 3.61 -6.87 -7.98
C GLY A 35 2.22 -7.10 -7.38
N ALA A 36 1.93 -6.54 -6.20
CA ALA A 36 0.60 -6.56 -5.59
C ALA A 36 -0.46 -5.85 -6.43
N LEU A 37 -0.02 -4.96 -7.33
CA LEU A 37 -0.89 -4.21 -8.23
C LEU A 37 -0.52 -4.55 -9.67
N ALA A 38 -1.50 -5.04 -10.42
CA ALA A 38 -1.40 -5.28 -11.85
C ALA A 38 -2.30 -4.30 -12.61
N ALA A 39 -1.84 -3.87 -13.80
CA ALA A 39 -2.66 -3.05 -14.68
C ALA A 39 -3.64 -3.95 -15.44
N ASP A 40 -4.93 -3.68 -15.28
CA ASP A 40 -5.98 -4.38 -16.02
C ASP A 40 -6.15 -3.75 -17.43
N PRO A 41 -6.11 -4.55 -18.52
CA PRO A 41 -6.32 -4.05 -19.88
C PRO A 41 -7.74 -3.47 -20.12
N VAL A 42 -8.79 -3.99 -19.47
CA VAL A 42 -10.17 -3.50 -19.58
C VAL A 42 -10.28 -2.11 -18.94
N LEU A 43 -9.77 -1.96 -17.72
CA LEU A 43 -9.74 -0.67 -17.03
C LEU A 43 -8.92 0.36 -17.82
N SER A 44 -7.81 -0.07 -18.41
CA SER A 44 -6.97 0.78 -19.26
C SER A 44 -7.71 1.27 -20.53
N ALA A 45 -8.54 0.42 -21.12
CA ALA A 45 -9.39 0.81 -22.25
C ALA A 45 -10.49 1.81 -21.83
N ASN A 46 -11.12 1.58 -20.68
CA ASN A 46 -12.13 2.49 -20.14
C ASN A 46 -11.54 3.86 -19.78
N LEU A 47 -10.31 3.90 -19.25
CA LEU A 47 -9.56 5.13 -18.95
C LEU A 47 -9.16 5.93 -20.19
N ALA A 48 -9.02 5.29 -21.35
CA ALA A 48 -8.80 5.98 -22.63
C ALA A 48 -10.06 6.74 -23.09
N GLY A 49 -11.23 6.35 -22.60
CA GLY A 49 -12.49 7.06 -22.80
C GLY A 49 -12.65 8.32 -21.93
N GLY A 50 -13.73 9.05 -22.18
CA GLY A 50 -14.17 10.15 -21.32
C GLY A 50 -15.08 9.65 -20.18
N GLY A 51 -15.01 10.29 -19.01
CA GLY A 51 -15.84 9.94 -17.86
C GLY A 51 -15.15 10.16 -16.52
N LEU A 52 -15.95 10.41 -15.48
CA LEU A 52 -15.49 10.48 -14.09
C LEU A 52 -15.67 9.14 -13.35
N THR A 53 -16.72 8.40 -13.71
CA THR A 53 -17.04 7.08 -13.17
C THR A 53 -17.36 6.11 -14.30
N PHE A 54 -17.04 4.83 -14.11
CA PHE A 54 -17.40 3.74 -15.01
C PHE A 54 -18.29 2.77 -14.24
N ASN A 55 -19.37 2.32 -14.87
CA ASN A 55 -20.33 1.40 -14.27
C ASN A 55 -20.28 0.09 -15.05
N GLU A 56 -19.83 -0.98 -14.40
CA GLU A 56 -19.70 -2.31 -15.01
C GLU A 56 -20.75 -3.25 -14.41
N PRO A 57 -21.77 -3.67 -15.19
CA PRO A 57 -22.78 -4.59 -14.70
C PRO A 57 -22.25 -6.04 -14.72
N SER A 58 -22.54 -6.80 -13.67
CA SER A 58 -22.25 -8.23 -13.57
C SER A 58 -23.49 -9.02 -13.16
N PHE A 59 -23.53 -10.31 -13.51
CA PHE A 59 -24.54 -11.24 -13.01
C PHE A 59 -24.06 -11.84 -11.69
N LYS A 60 -24.95 -11.94 -10.70
CA LYS A 60 -24.67 -12.67 -9.46
C LYS A 60 -24.69 -14.18 -9.73
N ASP A 61 -24.01 -14.94 -8.88
CA ASP A 61 -24.10 -16.39 -8.91
C ASP A 61 -25.52 -16.86 -8.53
N LEU A 62 -25.79 -18.15 -8.73
CA LEU A 62 -27.00 -18.81 -8.29
C LEU A 62 -26.99 -18.91 -6.74
N ASP A 63 -28.10 -18.55 -6.10
CA ASP A 63 -28.26 -18.78 -4.66
C ASP A 63 -28.40 -20.28 -4.37
N ASP A 64 -27.93 -20.73 -3.20
CA ASP A 64 -28.04 -22.12 -2.71
C ASP A 64 -29.47 -22.45 -2.24
N ASP A 65 -30.46 -22.28 -3.12
CA ASP A 65 -31.85 -22.64 -2.86
C ASP A 65 -32.02 -24.17 -2.78
N ALA A 66 -32.84 -24.62 -1.84
CA ALA A 66 -33.10 -26.05 -1.64
C ALA A 66 -33.73 -26.70 -2.89
N GLU A 67 -33.25 -27.89 -3.23
CA GLU A 67 -33.78 -28.65 -4.35
C GLU A 67 -35.22 -29.15 -4.10
N ASN A 68 -35.99 -29.25 -5.18
CA ASN A 68 -37.31 -29.87 -5.12
C ASN A 68 -37.17 -31.40 -5.08
N VAL A 69 -37.89 -32.06 -4.18
CA VAL A 69 -37.99 -33.53 -4.15
C VAL A 69 -38.77 -33.99 -5.38
N SER A 70 -38.14 -34.81 -6.24
CA SER A 70 -38.77 -35.30 -7.47
C SER A 70 -39.93 -36.25 -7.18
N THR A 71 -41.01 -36.14 -7.97
CA THR A 71 -42.21 -36.98 -7.87
C THR A 71 -42.69 -37.36 -9.27
N ASP A 72 -43.47 -38.44 -9.38
CA ASP A 72 -44.09 -38.93 -10.61
C ASP A 72 -45.48 -38.33 -10.88
N ASP A 73 -45.95 -37.44 -9.99
CA ASP A 73 -47.18 -36.67 -10.18
C ASP A 73 -47.01 -35.59 -11.27
N PRO A 74 -47.74 -35.68 -12.41
CA PRO A 74 -47.63 -34.71 -13.51
C PRO A 74 -48.13 -33.30 -13.15
N ALA A 75 -48.78 -33.11 -12.00
CA ALA A 75 -49.21 -31.80 -11.49
C ALA A 75 -48.16 -31.12 -10.59
N GLN A 76 -47.09 -31.80 -10.21
CA GLN A 76 -45.99 -31.24 -9.42
C GLN A 76 -44.82 -30.89 -10.34
N LEU A 77 -44.66 -29.59 -10.60
CA LEU A 77 -43.62 -29.03 -11.46
C LEU A 77 -42.61 -28.24 -10.62
N SER A 78 -41.35 -28.26 -11.04
CA SER A 78 -40.32 -27.40 -10.44
C SER A 78 -40.61 -25.93 -10.76
N THR A 79 -40.53 -25.06 -9.76
CA THR A 79 -40.57 -23.61 -9.94
C THR A 79 -39.18 -23.10 -10.36
N PRO A 80 -39.05 -22.37 -11.49
CA PRO A 80 -37.78 -21.79 -11.89
C PRO A 80 -37.34 -20.66 -10.93
N ASN A 81 -36.06 -20.68 -10.53
CA ASN A 81 -35.44 -19.58 -9.78
C ASN A 81 -34.88 -18.50 -10.73
N LYS A 82 -34.62 -17.30 -10.19
CA LYS A 82 -34.09 -16.14 -10.93
C LYS A 82 -32.70 -15.79 -10.46
N ILE A 83 -31.90 -15.18 -11.33
CA ILE A 83 -30.60 -14.60 -10.97
C ILE A 83 -30.69 -13.09 -10.79
N GLY A 84 -29.85 -12.55 -9.91
CA GLY A 84 -29.68 -11.11 -9.72
C GLY A 84 -28.57 -10.52 -10.57
N THR A 85 -28.50 -9.19 -10.62
CA THR A 85 -27.35 -8.45 -11.17
C THR A 85 -26.74 -7.56 -10.09
N ALA A 86 -25.45 -7.27 -10.24
CA ALA A 86 -24.72 -6.27 -9.47
C ALA A 86 -24.15 -5.21 -10.43
N THR A 87 -23.78 -4.06 -9.92
CA THR A 87 -23.10 -3.02 -10.70
C THR A 87 -21.92 -2.52 -9.91
N GLU A 88 -20.73 -2.69 -10.48
CA GLU A 88 -19.49 -2.17 -9.94
C GLU A 88 -19.30 -0.72 -10.42
N ILE A 89 -18.92 0.19 -9.51
CA ILE A 89 -18.65 1.60 -9.82
C ILE A 89 -17.16 1.86 -9.63
N GLN A 90 -16.47 2.14 -10.73
CA GLN A 90 -15.05 2.49 -10.76
C GLN A 90 -14.91 4.02 -10.86
N VAL A 91 -13.98 4.62 -10.10
CA VAL A 91 -13.78 6.08 -10.05
C VAL A 91 -12.43 6.47 -10.63
N ARG A 92 -12.41 7.50 -11.50
CA ARG A 92 -11.18 8.04 -12.09
C ARG A 92 -10.52 9.07 -11.18
N LEU A 93 -9.23 8.87 -10.86
CA LEU A 93 -8.40 9.85 -10.15
C LEU A 93 -7.52 10.64 -11.13
N SER A 94 -7.78 11.94 -11.27
CA SER A 94 -6.95 12.87 -12.06
C SER A 94 -6.25 13.86 -11.13
N ARG A 95 -4.91 13.93 -11.16
CA ARG A 95 -4.10 14.83 -10.30
C ARG A 95 -3.00 15.52 -11.10
N ASN A 96 -2.64 16.74 -10.72
CA ASN A 96 -1.55 17.51 -11.30
C ASN A 96 -0.67 18.15 -10.22
N ASN A 97 0.55 18.52 -10.59
CA ASN A 97 1.43 19.38 -9.79
C ASN A 97 2.40 20.10 -10.75
N SER A 98 2.91 21.27 -10.36
CA SER A 98 3.86 22.04 -11.17
C SER A 98 5.00 22.59 -10.32
N TRP A 99 6.15 22.77 -10.97
CA TRP A 99 7.38 23.30 -10.38
C TRP A 99 7.96 24.38 -11.30
N ALA A 100 8.68 25.35 -10.72
CA ALA A 100 9.27 26.46 -11.45
C ALA A 100 10.66 26.81 -10.90
N SER A 101 11.48 27.41 -11.76
CA SER A 101 12.84 27.89 -11.49
C SER A 101 13.00 29.31 -12.04
N MET A 102 13.83 30.15 -11.40
CA MET A 102 14.14 31.51 -11.86
C MET A 102 15.53 31.54 -12.50
N ASP A 103 15.65 32.19 -13.65
CA ASP A 103 16.87 32.24 -14.46
C ASP A 103 18.06 32.87 -13.71
N LEU A 104 17.85 34.02 -13.06
CA LEU A 104 18.89 34.68 -12.24
C LEU A 104 19.41 33.77 -11.10
N THR A 105 18.58 32.83 -10.62
CA THR A 105 19.01 31.90 -9.57
C THR A 105 19.94 30.84 -10.13
N ALA A 106 19.67 30.33 -11.35
CA ALA A 106 20.57 29.41 -12.03
C ALA A 106 21.93 30.06 -12.32
N ASP A 107 21.92 31.31 -12.79
CA ASP A 107 23.15 32.07 -13.06
C ASP A 107 23.99 32.34 -11.81
N LEU A 108 23.35 32.68 -10.69
CA LEU A 108 24.03 32.98 -9.42
C LEU A 108 24.61 31.71 -8.77
N VAL A 109 23.92 30.59 -8.94
CA VAL A 109 24.25 29.30 -8.32
C VAL A 109 25.25 28.50 -9.16
N GLY A 110 25.32 28.75 -10.47
CA GLY A 110 26.21 28.06 -11.41
C GLY A 110 25.76 26.63 -11.77
N GLU A 111 24.55 26.25 -11.36
CA GLU A 111 23.86 24.99 -11.64
C GLU A 111 22.39 25.31 -11.90
N ASP A 112 21.74 24.60 -12.83
CA ASP A 112 20.30 24.77 -13.10
C ASP A 112 19.44 24.00 -12.08
N PRO A 113 18.66 24.68 -11.22
CA PRO A 113 17.75 24.01 -10.30
C PRO A 113 16.68 23.17 -11.02
N MET A 114 16.35 23.48 -12.28
CA MET A 114 15.37 22.75 -13.07
C MET A 114 15.85 21.33 -13.39
N ASP A 115 17.14 21.12 -13.60
CA ASP A 115 17.73 19.79 -13.82
C ASP A 115 17.60 18.92 -12.57
N ALA A 116 17.82 19.49 -11.38
CA ALA A 116 17.63 18.81 -10.12
C ALA A 116 16.17 18.41 -9.88
N ILE A 117 15.22 19.27 -10.27
CA ILE A 117 13.77 18.99 -10.19
C ILE A 117 13.38 17.87 -11.16
N SER A 118 13.78 17.97 -12.43
CA SER A 118 13.51 16.98 -13.50
C SER A 118 13.84 15.56 -13.05
N ASN A 119 15.02 15.36 -12.48
CA ASN A 119 15.50 14.07 -11.98
C ASN A 119 14.70 13.50 -10.79
N ARG A 120 13.80 14.28 -10.18
CA ARG A 120 13.03 13.90 -8.98
C ARG A 120 11.54 13.77 -9.22
N VAL A 121 11.02 14.29 -10.33
CA VAL A 121 9.58 14.24 -10.64
C VAL A 121 9.09 12.81 -10.76
N ALA A 122 9.88 11.90 -11.33
CA ALA A 122 9.51 10.49 -11.45
C ALA A 122 9.26 9.83 -10.08
N ASP A 123 10.22 9.93 -9.16
CA ASP A 123 10.09 9.35 -7.81
C ASP A 123 8.99 10.03 -6.99
N TYR A 124 8.72 11.31 -7.22
CA TYR A 124 7.60 12.01 -6.59
C TYR A 124 6.26 11.36 -6.95
N TRP A 125 6.03 11.06 -8.23
CA TRP A 125 4.77 10.45 -8.67
C TRP A 125 4.59 9.03 -8.13
N VAL A 126 5.66 8.23 -8.07
CA VAL A 126 5.61 6.88 -7.48
C VAL A 126 5.15 6.94 -6.01
N ARG A 127 5.70 7.86 -5.21
CA ARG A 127 5.26 8.06 -3.82
C ARG A 127 3.82 8.51 -3.72
N ARG A 128 3.39 9.44 -4.58
CA ARG A 128 2.00 9.92 -4.60
C ARG A 128 1.01 8.85 -4.98
N GLN A 129 1.36 7.96 -5.91
CA GLN A 129 0.50 6.85 -6.30
C GLN A 129 0.35 5.84 -5.16
N GLN A 130 1.43 5.56 -4.43
CA GLN A 130 1.35 4.67 -3.27
C GLN A 130 0.47 5.27 -2.16
N LEU A 131 0.64 6.56 -1.86
CA LEU A 131 -0.20 7.25 -0.88
C LEU A 131 -1.68 7.27 -1.29
N ALA A 132 -1.96 7.40 -2.58
CA ALA A 132 -3.34 7.33 -3.08
C ALA A 132 -3.94 5.94 -2.84
N PHE A 133 -3.17 4.87 -3.10
CA PHE A 133 -3.60 3.50 -2.85
C PHE A 133 -3.85 3.20 -1.36
N VAL A 134 -2.93 3.60 -0.49
CA VAL A 134 -3.10 3.44 0.97
C VAL A 134 -4.34 4.20 1.44
N ALA A 135 -4.55 5.43 0.95
CA ALA A 135 -5.74 6.21 1.31
C ALA A 135 -7.05 5.57 0.84
N THR A 136 -7.07 4.93 -0.34
CA THR A 136 -8.27 4.22 -0.81
C THR A 136 -8.57 2.99 0.05
N ILE A 137 -7.55 2.20 0.41
CA ILE A 137 -7.73 1.03 1.28
C ILE A 137 -8.21 1.45 2.68
N ASN A 138 -7.62 2.49 3.25
CA ASN A 138 -8.06 3.02 4.54
C ASN A 138 -9.53 3.46 4.50
N GLY A 139 -9.98 4.01 3.36
CA GLY A 139 -11.39 4.36 3.16
C GLY A 139 -12.30 3.14 3.20
N VAL A 140 -11.90 2.03 2.57
CA VAL A 140 -12.66 0.77 2.59
C VAL A 140 -12.77 0.21 4.01
N PHE A 141 -11.67 0.20 4.77
CA PHE A 141 -11.72 -0.26 6.17
C PHE A 141 -12.53 0.66 7.07
N ALA A 142 -12.50 1.97 6.85
CA ALA A 142 -13.30 2.94 7.59
C ALA A 142 -14.81 2.77 7.31
N ASP A 143 -15.17 2.40 6.09
CA ASP A 143 -16.56 2.09 5.70
C ASP A 143 -17.02 0.79 6.36
N ASN A 144 -16.20 -0.25 6.34
CA ASN A 144 -16.47 -1.52 7.02
C ASN A 144 -16.61 -1.38 8.55
N ALA A 145 -15.94 -0.38 9.15
CA ALA A 145 -16.08 -0.07 10.57
C ALA A 145 -17.40 0.69 10.88
N ALA A 146 -18.00 1.35 9.89
CA ALA A 146 -19.30 1.98 10.03
C ALA A 146 -20.43 0.92 10.08
N ALA A 147 -21.55 1.28 10.70
CA ALA A 147 -22.70 0.37 10.72
C ALA A 147 -23.31 0.28 9.31
N PRO A 148 -23.56 -0.93 8.77
CA PRO A 148 -24.13 -1.10 7.44
C PRO A 148 -25.45 -0.35 7.32
N SER A 149 -25.60 0.42 6.23
CA SER A 149 -26.82 1.14 5.93
C SER A 149 -27.44 0.55 4.65
N GLY A 150 -28.64 -0.03 4.77
CA GLY A 150 -29.57 -0.36 3.67
C GLY A 150 -29.07 -1.24 2.50
N THR A 151 -28.09 -0.75 1.74
CA THR A 151 -27.49 -1.35 0.54
C THR A 151 -26.23 -2.18 0.80
N ASP A 152 -25.65 -2.08 2.00
CA ASP A 152 -24.36 -2.70 2.31
C ASP A 152 -24.56 -4.20 2.64
N THR A 153 -23.78 -5.05 1.99
CA THR A 153 -23.82 -6.52 2.18
C THR A 153 -22.84 -7.02 3.24
N HIS A 154 -22.06 -6.13 3.86
CA HIS A 154 -21.08 -6.49 4.88
C HIS A 154 -21.69 -6.48 6.30
N THR A 155 -21.14 -7.33 7.17
CA THR A 155 -21.35 -7.21 8.63
C THR A 155 -20.29 -6.26 9.18
N GLN A 156 -20.66 -5.39 10.13
CA GLN A 156 -19.73 -4.43 10.73
C GLN A 156 -18.48 -5.15 11.28
N ASN A 157 -17.29 -4.63 10.93
CA ASN A 157 -15.97 -5.15 11.35
C ASN A 157 -15.61 -6.56 10.87
N ASP A 158 -16.30 -7.12 9.88
CA ASP A 158 -16.03 -8.49 9.41
C ASP A 158 -14.64 -8.61 8.73
N MET A 159 -14.28 -7.59 7.95
CA MET A 159 -12.99 -7.56 7.23
C MET A 159 -11.76 -7.25 8.11
N THR A 160 -11.93 -6.97 9.39
CA THR A 160 -10.86 -6.46 10.26
C THR A 160 -10.79 -7.22 11.58
N HIS A 161 -9.63 -7.82 11.86
CA HIS A 161 -9.35 -8.39 13.18
C HIS A 161 -8.44 -7.45 13.96
N ASP A 162 -9.01 -6.76 14.96
CA ASP A 162 -8.29 -5.79 15.78
C ASP A 162 -7.91 -6.37 17.15
N ILE A 163 -6.61 -6.43 17.41
CA ILE A 163 -6.02 -6.82 18.70
C ILE A 163 -5.54 -5.61 19.52
N SER A 164 -5.74 -4.39 19.01
CA SER A 164 -5.39 -3.15 19.70
C SER A 164 -6.33 -2.93 20.89
N GLY A 165 -5.88 -3.34 22.08
CA GLY A 165 -6.58 -3.01 23.31
C GLY A 165 -6.53 -1.51 23.59
N GLY A 166 -7.47 -1.00 24.39
CA GLY A 166 -7.46 0.41 24.84
C GLY A 166 -6.22 0.83 25.66
N ALA A 167 -5.37 -0.13 26.05
CA ALA A 167 -4.05 0.08 26.61
C ALA A 167 -3.08 -1.01 26.12
N PHE A 168 -1.80 -0.65 25.98
CA PHE A 168 -0.75 -1.60 25.61
C PHE A 168 -0.57 -2.68 26.69
N SER A 169 -0.67 -3.94 26.28
CA SER A 169 -0.34 -5.10 27.12
C SER A 169 0.61 -6.02 26.36
N ASP A 170 1.80 -6.22 26.92
CA ASP A 170 2.84 -7.05 26.32
C ASP A 170 2.34 -8.50 26.14
N GLY A 171 2.42 -9.00 24.91
CA GLY A 171 1.93 -10.34 24.52
C GLY A 171 0.43 -10.43 24.17
N VAL A 172 -0.37 -9.38 24.41
CA VAL A 172 -1.81 -9.36 24.07
C VAL A 172 -2.11 -8.36 22.95
N THR A 173 -1.62 -7.13 23.07
CA THR A 173 -1.79 -6.09 22.03
C THR A 173 -0.62 -6.02 21.05
N ASN A 174 0.36 -6.92 21.21
CA ASN A 174 1.49 -7.03 20.30
C ASN A 174 1.10 -7.88 19.10
N PHE A 175 1.69 -7.56 17.95
CA PHE A 175 1.68 -8.46 16.80
C PHE A 175 2.18 -9.85 17.21
N SER A 176 1.30 -10.85 17.11
CA SER A 176 1.52 -12.24 17.46
C SER A 176 1.13 -13.15 16.30
N ALA A 177 1.67 -14.38 16.28
CA ALA A 177 1.31 -15.35 15.26
C ALA A 177 -0.17 -15.77 15.35
N GLU A 178 -0.72 -15.83 16.57
CA GLU A 178 -2.12 -16.17 16.83
C GLU A 178 -3.06 -15.10 16.25
N GLY A 179 -2.83 -13.82 16.57
CA GLY A 179 -3.65 -12.73 16.03
C GLY A 179 -3.56 -12.61 14.51
N PHE A 180 -2.44 -13.00 13.90
CA PHE A 180 -2.35 -13.08 12.45
C PHE A 180 -3.14 -14.26 11.86
N ILE A 181 -3.14 -15.42 12.51
CA ILE A 181 -3.96 -16.57 12.08
C ILE A 181 -5.44 -16.19 12.15
N ASP A 182 -5.88 -15.59 13.26
CA ASP A 182 -7.26 -15.13 13.44
C ASP A 182 -7.66 -14.10 12.38
N ALA A 183 -6.74 -13.19 12.01
CA ALA A 183 -6.94 -12.26 10.91
C ALA A 183 -7.03 -12.95 9.55
N THR A 184 -6.31 -14.05 9.30
CA THR A 184 -6.44 -14.80 8.05
C THR A 184 -7.69 -15.66 7.98
N THR A 185 -8.24 -16.07 9.14
CA THR A 185 -9.46 -16.88 9.23
C THR A 185 -10.72 -16.08 8.92
N THR A 186 -10.69 -14.74 8.93
CA THR A 186 -11.84 -13.92 8.47
C THR A 186 -12.20 -14.19 7.01
N MET A 187 -11.24 -14.66 6.19
CA MET A 187 -11.48 -15.09 4.81
C MET A 187 -12.01 -16.52 4.67
N GLY A 188 -12.16 -17.26 5.77
CA GLY A 188 -12.68 -18.63 5.78
C GLY A 188 -11.92 -19.56 4.82
N ASP A 189 -12.66 -20.18 3.90
CA ASP A 189 -12.13 -21.15 2.94
C ASP A 189 -11.12 -20.56 1.94
N SER A 190 -11.11 -19.24 1.75
CA SER A 190 -10.16 -18.53 0.88
C SER A 190 -8.88 -18.08 1.61
N MET A 191 -8.63 -18.53 2.84
CA MET A 191 -7.47 -18.09 3.64
C MET A 191 -6.11 -18.35 2.96
N GLU A 192 -6.02 -19.38 2.11
CA GLU A 192 -4.79 -19.75 1.38
C GLU A 192 -4.50 -18.85 0.16
N GLU A 193 -5.48 -18.08 -0.32
CA GLU A 193 -5.31 -17.17 -1.46
C GLU A 193 -4.51 -15.90 -1.09
N LEU A 194 -4.39 -15.61 0.20
CA LEU A 194 -3.60 -14.48 0.71
C LEU A 194 -2.09 -14.76 0.61
N THR A 195 -1.42 -14.12 -0.36
CA THR A 195 0.00 -14.37 -0.67
C THR A 195 0.97 -13.32 -0.13
N LEU A 196 0.48 -12.13 0.26
CA LEU A 196 1.31 -10.98 0.60
C LEU A 196 0.86 -10.34 1.91
N VAL A 197 1.83 -9.98 2.75
CA VAL A 197 1.62 -9.26 4.01
C VAL A 197 2.37 -7.93 3.95
N MET A 198 1.67 -6.84 4.20
CA MET A 198 2.29 -5.53 4.37
C MET A 198 2.57 -5.26 5.84
N MET A 199 3.77 -4.78 6.15
CA MET A 199 4.14 -4.48 7.54
C MET A 199 4.87 -3.13 7.62
N HIS A 200 4.56 -2.35 8.65
CA HIS A 200 5.39 -1.21 9.03
C HIS A 200 6.74 -1.69 9.60
N SER A 201 7.84 -0.93 9.40
CA SER A 201 9.19 -1.32 9.84
C SER A 201 9.30 -1.62 11.34
N VAL A 202 8.56 -0.90 12.17
CA VAL A 202 8.50 -1.15 13.63
C VAL A 202 7.93 -2.53 13.93
N VAL A 203 6.85 -2.93 13.26
CA VAL A 203 6.22 -4.26 13.44
C VAL A 203 7.14 -5.34 12.89
N TYR A 204 7.75 -5.12 11.73
CA TYR A 204 8.74 -6.02 11.16
C TYR A 204 9.94 -6.25 12.10
N SER A 205 10.46 -5.19 12.72
CA SER A 205 11.57 -5.32 13.68
C SER A 205 11.20 -6.13 14.93
N ARG A 206 9.92 -6.11 15.34
CA ARG A 206 9.40 -6.91 16.46
C ARG A 206 9.20 -8.36 16.05
N ALA A 207 8.64 -8.61 14.87
CA ALA A 207 8.51 -9.95 14.31
C ALA A 207 9.90 -10.62 14.17
N LEU A 208 10.93 -9.89 13.75
CA LEU A 208 12.31 -10.39 13.76
C LEU A 208 12.81 -10.73 15.16
N LYS A 209 12.58 -9.87 16.16
CA LYS A 209 12.98 -10.13 17.56
C LYS A 209 12.30 -11.38 18.13
N ASN A 210 11.09 -11.66 17.69
CA ASN A 210 10.30 -12.82 18.10
C ASN A 210 10.58 -14.07 17.24
N ASN A 211 11.55 -14.02 16.31
CA ASN A 211 11.88 -15.09 15.35
C ASN A 211 10.66 -15.59 14.57
N LEU A 212 9.77 -14.68 14.21
CA LEU A 212 8.54 -14.99 13.50
C LEU A 212 8.73 -15.05 11.98
N ILE A 213 9.83 -14.51 11.46
CA ILE A 213 10.07 -14.36 10.01
C ILE A 213 11.08 -15.41 9.53
N ASP A 214 10.67 -16.15 8.50
CA ASP A 214 11.51 -17.09 7.81
C ASP A 214 12.05 -16.49 6.51
N PHE A 215 13.33 -16.70 6.26
CA PHE A 215 14.00 -16.22 5.04
C PHE A 215 14.17 -17.37 4.06
N ILE A 216 13.42 -17.33 2.97
CA ILE A 216 13.61 -18.28 1.87
C ILE A 216 14.65 -17.69 0.90
N PRO A 217 15.76 -18.40 0.62
CA PRO A 217 16.74 -17.95 -0.36
C PRO A 217 16.17 -18.13 -1.78
N ASP A 218 16.14 -17.05 -2.54
CA ASP A 218 15.58 -16.98 -3.91
C ASP A 218 16.49 -17.65 -4.97
N ALA A 219 17.72 -18.05 -4.62
CA ALA A 219 18.62 -18.71 -5.57
C ALA A 219 19.69 -19.59 -4.89
N ILE A 220 20.29 -20.48 -5.70
CA ILE A 220 21.50 -21.31 -5.45
C ILE A 220 22.70 -20.51 -4.87
N ASN A 221 22.61 -19.18 -4.81
CA ASN A 221 23.59 -18.31 -4.18
C ASN A 221 23.04 -17.72 -2.86
N PRO A 222 23.59 -18.07 -1.68
CA PRO A 222 23.16 -17.55 -0.38
C PRO A 222 23.41 -16.03 -0.17
N ALA A 223 23.96 -15.33 -1.17
CA ALA A 223 24.07 -13.86 -1.20
C ALA A 223 22.99 -13.17 -2.05
N ALA A 224 22.09 -13.93 -2.70
CA ALA A 224 20.93 -13.39 -3.41
C ALA A 224 19.83 -13.03 -2.40
N ALA A 225 19.07 -11.97 -2.71
CA ALA A 225 18.06 -11.38 -1.83
C ALA A 225 17.19 -12.45 -1.17
N SER A 226 17.23 -12.50 0.16
CA SER A 226 16.35 -13.37 0.94
C SER A 226 14.94 -12.78 0.96
N ILE A 227 13.94 -13.55 0.53
CA ILE A 227 12.55 -13.14 0.63
C ILE A 227 12.12 -13.39 2.07
N ALA A 228 11.74 -12.32 2.77
CA ALA A 228 11.17 -12.41 4.10
C ALA A 228 9.75 -12.98 3.96
N THR A 229 9.50 -14.10 4.62
CA THR A 229 8.19 -14.74 4.64
C THR A 229 7.67 -14.84 6.07
N PHE A 230 6.37 -14.65 6.24
CA PHE A 230 5.67 -14.83 7.49
C PHE A 230 4.58 -15.88 7.29
N LEU A 231 4.71 -17.03 7.94
CA LEU A 231 3.78 -18.17 7.80
C LEU A 231 3.46 -18.50 6.33
N GLY A 232 4.49 -18.57 5.48
CA GLY A 232 4.36 -18.89 4.05
C GLY A 232 3.96 -17.72 3.13
N ARG A 233 3.73 -16.51 3.67
CA ARG A 233 3.33 -15.32 2.90
C ARG A 233 4.48 -14.33 2.76
N THR A 234 4.59 -13.65 1.62
CA THR A 234 5.69 -12.71 1.35
C THR A 234 5.50 -11.41 2.10
N VAL A 235 6.52 -10.95 2.84
CA VAL A 235 6.46 -9.72 3.64
C VAL A 235 7.01 -8.53 2.86
N VAL A 236 6.18 -7.50 2.68
CA VAL A 236 6.57 -6.21 2.12
C VAL A 236 6.62 -5.17 3.23
N VAL A 237 7.82 -4.62 3.47
CA VAL A 237 8.03 -3.62 4.52
C VAL A 237 7.99 -2.21 3.95
N ASP A 238 7.07 -1.37 4.45
CA ASP A 238 6.93 0.02 4.03
C ASP A 238 6.57 0.94 5.21
N ASP A 239 7.25 2.10 5.29
CA ASP A 239 7.04 3.09 6.37
C ASP A 239 5.86 4.03 6.09
N GLY A 240 5.28 3.97 4.89
CA GLY A 240 4.09 4.73 4.49
C GLY A 240 2.76 4.08 4.89
N MET A 241 2.80 3.01 5.70
CA MET A 241 1.61 2.36 6.24
C MET A 241 0.89 3.25 7.27
N PRO A 242 -0.44 3.11 7.42
CA PRO A 242 -1.21 3.89 8.39
C PRO A 242 -0.67 3.71 9.82
N ASN A 243 -0.57 4.81 10.55
CA ASN A 243 -0.13 4.81 11.94
C ASN A 243 -0.97 5.82 12.71
N ALA A 244 -1.86 5.33 13.58
CA ALA A 244 -2.64 6.14 14.48
C ALA A 244 -1.98 6.15 15.87
N GLY A 245 -1.02 7.06 16.07
CA GLY A 245 -0.45 7.31 17.40
C GLY A 245 0.32 6.14 18.03
N GLY A 246 0.90 5.26 17.23
CA GLY A 246 1.64 4.07 17.67
C GLY A 246 0.88 2.76 17.51
N VAL A 247 -0.38 2.81 17.09
CA VAL A 247 -1.15 1.66 16.57
C VAL A 247 -0.86 1.56 15.07
N PHE A 248 -0.48 0.37 14.62
CA PHE A 248 -0.17 0.07 13.23
C PHE A 248 -1.27 -0.83 12.69
N ASP A 249 -1.90 -0.40 11.60
CA ASP A 249 -2.93 -1.14 10.87
C ASP A 249 -2.31 -2.05 9.80
#